data_AF-A0A1I4PP32-F1
#
_entry.id   AF-A0A1I4PP32-F1
#
_cell.length_a   1.000
_cell.length_b   1.000
_cell.length_c   1.000
_cell.angle_alpha   90.00
_cell.angle_beta   90.00
_cell.angle_gamma   90.00
#
_symmetry.space_group_name_H-M   'P 1'
#
loop_
_entity.id
_entity.type
_entity.pdbx_description
1 polymer ?
#
loop_
_entity_poly.entity_id
_entity_poly.type
_entity_poly.pdbx_seq_one_letter_code
_entity_poly.pdbx_strand_id
1 'polypeptide(L)'
;MKKNLISSIFLTAILSWSVQALSDEHTEAAESSETSTVEAAASESTNTLPSGQGWRVVRIVEMGNSGKFVHMVLVDQSKEMDRSVYGAAMHQICGKATDFCRIRFWTQERFIPEKVSPSAEQLKMQKAEYLFNNAAGIRQLTWSCAVNPDKNQCVNY
;
A
#
# COMPACT_ATOMS: atom_id res chain seq x y z
N MET A 1 32.98 37.48 28.43
CA MET A 1 32.65 36.28 29.21
C MET A 1 31.49 36.58 30.16
N LYS A 2 30.29 36.04 29.91
CA LYS A 2 29.26 35.75 30.94
C LYS A 2 28.42 34.57 30.42
N LYS A 3 28.53 33.43 31.10
CA LYS A 3 27.75 32.20 30.84
C LYS A 3 26.68 32.13 31.93
N ASN A 4 25.41 32.03 31.56
CA ASN A 4 24.35 31.66 32.51
C ASN A 4 23.64 30.39 31.99
N LEU A 5 23.85 29.30 32.73
CA LEU A 5 23.20 28.00 32.68
C LEU A 5 21.87 28.05 33.45
N ILE A 6 20.75 27.60 32.88
CA ILE A 6 19.57 27.07 33.61
C ILE A 6 18.83 26.12 32.64
N SER A 7 19.06 24.80 32.72
CA SER A 7 18.38 23.77 33.54
C SER A 7 17.14 23.17 32.89
N SER A 8 17.22 21.86 32.66
CA SER A 8 16.28 20.97 32.00
C SER A 8 15.24 20.44 32.99
N ILE A 9 13.98 20.28 32.56
CA ILE A 9 12.99 19.44 33.25
C ILE A 9 12.32 18.55 32.19
N PHE A 10 12.67 17.27 32.21
CA PHE A 10 11.93 16.20 31.54
C PHE A 10 10.80 15.75 32.47
N LEU A 11 9.56 15.73 31.98
CA LEU A 11 8.44 15.05 32.64
C LEU A 11 7.97 13.90 31.74
N THR A 12 8.30 12.67 32.11
CA THR A 12 7.77 11.45 31.50
C THR A 12 6.58 10.96 32.31
N ALA A 13 5.40 10.96 31.70
CA ALA A 13 4.21 10.30 32.25
C ALA A 13 4.03 8.94 31.56
N ILE A 14 4.20 7.86 32.32
CA ILE A 14 3.97 6.48 31.90
C ILE A 14 2.84 5.93 32.77
N LEU A 15 1.66 5.69 32.19
CA LEU A 15 0.55 4.93 32.79
C LEU A 15 -0.35 4.46 31.63
N SER A 16 -0.88 3.25 31.51
CA SER A 16 -0.63 1.89 32.00
C SER A 16 -1.59 1.01 31.18
N TRP A 17 -1.13 -0.15 30.70
CA TRP A 17 -1.96 -1.09 29.93
C TRP A 17 -2.99 -1.79 30.83
N SER A 18 -4.22 -1.98 30.31
CA SER A 18 -5.18 -2.92 30.89
C SER A 18 -5.20 -4.18 30.03
N VAL A 19 -4.61 -5.25 30.56
CA VAL A 19 -4.79 -6.63 30.09
C VAL A 19 -6.03 -7.17 30.81
N GLN A 20 -7.04 -7.63 30.08
CA GLN A 20 -8.14 -8.40 30.65
C GLN A 20 -7.92 -9.88 30.34
N ALA A 21 -7.90 -10.64 31.42
CA ALA A 21 -7.58 -12.05 31.50
C ALA A 21 -8.80 -12.94 31.19
N LEU A 22 -8.42 -14.13 30.76
CA LEU A 22 -9.12 -15.38 30.49
C LEU A 22 -9.94 -15.92 31.69
N SER A 23 -10.96 -16.73 31.44
CA SER A 23 -11.48 -17.72 32.40
C SER A 23 -11.89 -19.03 31.68
N ASP A 24 -11.26 -20.10 32.14
CA ASP A 24 -11.54 -21.55 32.01
C ASP A 24 -12.99 -21.92 32.47
N GLU A 25 -13.59 -23.11 32.29
CA GLU A 25 -13.16 -24.52 32.39
C GLU A 25 -14.33 -25.37 31.81
N HIS A 26 -14.14 -26.29 30.85
CA HIS A 26 -13.95 -27.76 31.03
C HIS A 26 -15.23 -28.61 31.25
N THR A 27 -15.49 -29.54 30.33
CA THR A 27 -16.18 -30.82 30.59
C THR A 27 -15.58 -31.88 29.67
N GLU A 28 -15.19 -33.00 30.28
CA GLU A 28 -14.38 -34.09 29.74
C GLU A 28 -15.15 -35.11 28.87
N ALA A 29 -14.41 -35.68 27.89
CA ALA A 29 -14.32 -37.10 27.46
C ALA A 29 -15.59 -37.87 27.01
N ALA A 30 -15.63 -38.69 25.95
CA ALA A 30 -14.62 -39.25 25.04
C ALA A 30 -15.26 -39.75 23.70
N GLU A 31 -14.47 -39.61 22.62
CA GLU A 31 -14.29 -40.44 21.40
C GLU A 31 -15.35 -41.46 20.94
N SER A 32 -15.76 -41.39 19.65
CA SER A 32 -14.99 -42.00 18.54
C SER A 32 -15.71 -41.96 17.17
N SER A 33 -14.91 -41.77 16.13
CA SER A 33 -15.04 -42.18 14.71
C SER A 33 -15.80 -41.31 13.70
N GLU A 34 -14.99 -40.51 13.00
CA GLU A 34 -14.85 -40.41 11.53
C GLU A 34 -16.12 -40.34 10.65
N THR A 35 -16.33 -39.20 9.99
CA THR A 35 -16.08 -39.12 8.54
C THR A 35 -15.97 -37.66 8.08
N SER A 36 -14.96 -37.43 7.26
CA SER A 36 -14.63 -36.16 6.63
C SER A 36 -15.68 -35.72 5.60
N THR A 37 -15.60 -34.43 5.28
CA THR A 37 -16.16 -33.73 4.11
C THR A 37 -17.65 -33.37 4.13
N VAL A 38 -17.95 -32.18 4.66
CA VAL A 38 -18.81 -31.22 3.96
C VAL A 38 -18.40 -29.77 4.32
N GLU A 39 -18.17 -28.98 3.28
CA GLU A 39 -18.26 -27.51 3.22
C GLU A 39 -17.61 -26.71 4.35
N ALA A 40 -16.30 -26.49 4.22
CA ALA A 40 -15.69 -25.28 4.75
C ALA A 40 -16.30 -24.07 4.01
N ALA A 41 -17.16 -23.38 4.75
CA ALA A 41 -17.75 -22.10 4.44
C ALA A 41 -16.81 -21.23 3.60
N ALA A 42 -17.30 -20.86 2.42
CA ALA A 42 -16.80 -19.72 1.68
C ALA A 42 -16.88 -18.52 2.62
N SER A 43 -15.73 -18.12 3.18
CA SER A 43 -15.57 -16.80 3.76
C SER A 43 -15.74 -15.80 2.62
N GLU A 44 -16.94 -15.25 2.46
CA GLU A 44 -17.18 -14.03 1.71
C GLU A 44 -16.40 -12.90 2.39
N SER A 45 -15.08 -12.86 2.15
CA SER A 45 -14.34 -11.62 2.27
C SER A 45 -14.92 -10.72 1.19
N THR A 46 -15.69 -9.71 1.59
CA THR A 46 -15.95 -8.55 0.73
C THR A 46 -14.61 -8.13 0.13
N ASN A 47 -14.38 -8.49 -1.15
CA ASN A 47 -13.12 -8.31 -1.86
C ASN A 47 -12.96 -6.82 -2.21
N THR A 48 -12.83 -5.98 -1.19
CA THR A 48 -12.60 -4.56 -1.37
C THR A 48 -11.14 -4.34 -1.70
N LEU A 49 -10.89 -3.67 -2.81
CA LEU A 49 -9.53 -3.31 -3.23
C LEU A 49 -8.87 -2.41 -2.16
N PRO A 50 -7.53 -2.50 -1.98
CA PRO A 50 -6.82 -1.68 -1.00
C PRO A 50 -7.08 -0.18 -1.15
N SER A 51 -7.22 0.52 -0.03
CA SER A 51 -7.38 1.98 0.00
C SER A 51 -6.80 2.56 1.29
N GLY A 52 -6.63 3.88 1.30
CA GLY A 52 -6.15 4.65 2.44
C GLY A 52 -6.50 6.12 2.30
N GLN A 53 -6.05 6.95 3.25
CA GLN A 53 -6.32 8.38 3.21
C GLN A 53 -5.73 9.01 1.94
N GLY A 54 -6.58 9.57 1.09
CA GLY A 54 -6.16 10.25 -0.13
C GLY A 54 -5.88 9.36 -1.34
N TRP A 55 -6.11 8.04 -1.25
CA TRP A 55 -5.86 7.12 -2.37
C TRP A 55 -6.67 5.81 -2.31
N ARG A 56 -6.91 5.20 -3.47
CA ARG A 56 -7.50 3.85 -3.59
C ARG A 56 -6.95 3.08 -4.77
N VAL A 57 -6.86 1.77 -4.68
CA VAL A 57 -6.66 0.88 -5.83
C VAL A 57 -7.98 0.81 -6.60
N VAL A 58 -7.93 1.12 -7.89
CA VAL A 58 -9.07 1.04 -8.81
C VAL A 58 -9.08 -0.31 -9.53
N ARG A 59 -7.89 -0.84 -9.84
CA ARG A 59 -7.75 -2.08 -10.59
C ARG A 59 -6.41 -2.74 -10.28
N ILE A 60 -6.39 -4.07 -10.38
CA ILE A 60 -5.16 -4.86 -10.36
C ILE A 60 -5.14 -5.62 -11.69
N VAL A 61 -4.08 -5.47 -12.47
CA VAL A 61 -3.97 -6.06 -13.80
C VAL A 61 -2.74 -6.94 -13.88
N GLU A 62 -2.91 -8.19 -14.31
CA GLU A 62 -1.79 -9.12 -14.51
C GLU A 62 -0.98 -8.78 -15.77
N MET A 63 0.35 -8.91 -15.65
CA MET A 63 1.29 -8.80 -16.76
C MET A 63 1.33 -10.09 -17.56
N GLY A 64 0.48 -10.17 -18.59
CA GLY A 64 0.30 -11.41 -19.33
C GLY A 64 -0.22 -12.49 -18.39
N ASN A 65 0.42 -13.66 -18.36
CA ASN A 65 0.10 -14.78 -17.47
C ASN A 65 1.29 -15.11 -16.54
N SER A 66 1.95 -14.08 -16.01
CA SER A 66 3.21 -14.22 -15.28
C SER A 66 3.05 -14.32 -13.76
N GLY A 67 1.83 -14.15 -13.23
CA GLY A 67 1.59 -13.96 -11.80
C GLY A 67 2.11 -12.63 -11.24
N LYS A 68 2.55 -11.70 -12.12
CA LYS A 68 3.03 -10.37 -11.74
C LYS A 68 1.95 -9.33 -12.00
N PHE A 69 1.63 -8.53 -11.00
CA PHE A 69 0.48 -7.63 -11.04
C PHE A 69 0.89 -6.15 -11.00
N VAL A 70 0.15 -5.33 -11.76
CA VAL A 70 0.24 -3.87 -11.73
C VAL A 70 -0.98 -3.32 -10.98
N HIS A 71 -0.72 -2.59 -9.91
CA HIS A 71 -1.74 -1.92 -9.13
C HIS A 71 -1.99 -0.53 -9.70
N MET A 72 -3.22 -0.28 -10.16
CA MET A 72 -3.64 1.01 -10.69
C MET A 72 -4.30 1.81 -9.56
N VAL A 73 -3.67 2.90 -9.15
CA VAL A 73 -4.07 3.69 -7.98
C VAL A 73 -4.60 5.05 -8.42
N LEU A 74 -5.74 5.42 -7.86
CA LEU A 74 -6.28 6.77 -7.92
C LEU A 74 -5.87 7.52 -6.65
N VAL A 75 -5.25 8.68 -6.84
CA VAL A 75 -4.93 9.66 -5.80
C VAL A 75 -5.97 10.76 -5.86
N ASP A 76 -6.46 11.20 -4.69
CA ASP A 76 -7.38 12.33 -4.63
C ASP A 76 -6.73 13.57 -5.26
N GLN A 77 -7.47 14.29 -6.11
CA GLN A 77 -6.93 15.44 -6.84
C GLN A 77 -6.37 16.52 -5.90
N SER A 78 -6.98 16.72 -4.72
CA SER A 78 -6.51 17.64 -3.69
C SER A 78 -5.20 17.21 -3.02
N LYS A 79 -4.78 15.96 -3.23
CA LYS A 79 -3.57 15.34 -2.69
C LYS A 79 -2.53 15.04 -3.76
N GLU A 80 -2.71 15.51 -4.99
CA GLU A 80 -1.80 15.24 -6.11
C GLU A 80 -0.33 15.53 -5.78
N MET A 81 -0.06 16.62 -5.05
CA MET A 81 1.31 17.05 -4.69
C MET A 81 1.83 16.45 -3.38
N ASP A 82 0.99 15.73 -2.64
CA ASP A 82 1.34 15.19 -1.33
C ASP A 82 2.05 13.84 -1.47
N ARG A 83 3.39 13.88 -1.48
CA ARG A 83 4.23 12.66 -1.63
C ARG A 83 4.00 11.62 -0.53
N SER A 84 3.48 12.02 0.64
CA SER A 84 3.20 11.07 1.72
C SER A 84 2.07 10.10 1.35
N VAL A 85 1.11 10.53 0.52
CA VAL A 85 0.01 9.69 0.02
C VAL A 85 0.55 8.57 -0.86
N TYR A 86 1.48 8.88 -1.76
CA TYR A 86 2.15 7.88 -2.61
C TYR A 86 2.99 6.92 -1.77
N GLY A 87 3.74 7.42 -0.80
CA GLY A 87 4.53 6.60 0.13
C GLY A 87 3.67 5.64 0.96
N ALA A 88 2.52 6.12 1.46
CA ALA A 88 1.56 5.30 2.19
C ALA A 88 0.97 4.19 1.31
N ALA A 89 0.57 4.53 0.08
CA ALA A 89 0.10 3.54 -0.89
C ALA A 89 1.17 2.48 -1.22
N MET A 90 2.40 2.91 -1.46
CA MET A 90 3.53 2.01 -1.70
C MET A 90 3.77 1.06 -0.52
N HIS A 91 3.75 1.58 0.70
CA HIS A 91 3.94 0.76 1.90
C HIS A 91 2.82 -0.27 2.06
N GLN A 92 1.56 0.14 1.90
CA GLN A 92 0.42 -0.74 2.09
C GLN A 92 0.28 -1.80 0.99
N ILE A 93 0.57 -1.44 -0.27
CA ILE A 93 0.44 -2.35 -1.42
C ILE A 93 1.68 -3.25 -1.57
N CYS A 94 2.88 -2.67 -1.49
CA CYS A 94 4.13 -3.39 -1.78
C CYS A 94 4.97 -3.75 -0.56
N GLY A 95 4.57 -3.36 0.67
CA GLY A 95 5.42 -3.49 1.86
C GLY A 95 5.88 -4.91 2.20
N LYS A 96 5.15 -5.93 1.73
CA LYS A 96 5.46 -7.36 1.91
C LYS A 96 5.97 -8.03 0.63
N ALA A 97 6.11 -7.30 -0.48
CA ALA A 97 6.55 -7.88 -1.75
C ALA A 97 8.04 -8.24 -1.69
N THR A 98 8.38 -9.46 -2.11
CA THR A 98 9.76 -9.99 -2.07
C THR A 98 10.43 -10.04 -3.44
N ASP A 99 9.66 -10.24 -4.52
CA ASP A 99 10.20 -10.33 -5.89
C ASP A 99 9.75 -9.18 -6.79
N PHE A 100 8.44 -8.93 -6.87
CA PHE A 100 7.87 -7.97 -7.80
C PHE A 100 6.75 -7.17 -7.17
N CYS A 101 6.74 -5.86 -7.41
CA CYS A 101 5.59 -5.00 -7.17
C CYS A 101 5.63 -3.79 -8.09
N ARG A 102 4.51 -3.50 -8.77
CA ARG A 102 4.40 -2.30 -9.61
C ARG A 102 3.13 -1.55 -9.28
N ILE A 103 3.26 -0.25 -9.02
CA ILE A 103 2.13 0.65 -8.78
C ILE A 103 2.23 1.81 -9.76
N ARG A 104 1.11 2.18 -10.37
CA ARG A 104 1.01 3.41 -11.15
C ARG A 104 -0.13 4.28 -10.63
N PHE A 105 0.11 5.58 -10.63
CA PHE A 105 -0.74 6.55 -9.98
C PHE A 105 -1.35 7.53 -10.98
N TRP A 106 -2.65 7.80 -10.85
CA TRP A 106 -3.39 8.84 -11.56
C TRP A 106 -4.23 9.65 -10.58
N THR A 107 -4.67 10.84 -10.98
CA THR A 107 -5.64 11.66 -10.21
C THR A 107 -7.02 11.71 -10.85
N GLN A 108 -7.19 11.10 -12.02
CA GLN A 108 -8.46 11.04 -12.72
C GLN A 108 -8.69 9.61 -13.24
N GLU A 109 -9.80 9.01 -12.84
CA GLU A 109 -10.12 7.61 -13.11
C GLU A 109 -10.25 7.31 -14.62
N ARG A 110 -10.75 8.26 -15.42
CA ARG A 110 -10.86 8.13 -16.89
C ARG A 110 -9.54 7.85 -17.60
N PHE A 111 -8.40 8.22 -17.00
CA PHE A 111 -7.07 7.98 -17.57
C PHE A 111 -6.41 6.71 -17.03
N ILE A 112 -7.08 5.97 -16.15
CA ILE A 112 -6.56 4.71 -15.63
C ILE A 112 -6.72 3.63 -16.71
N PRO A 113 -5.63 2.97 -17.15
CA PRO A 113 -5.69 1.90 -18.13
C PRO A 113 -6.49 0.70 -17.63
N GLU A 114 -7.21 0.05 -18.56
CA GLU A 114 -7.83 -1.27 -18.31
C GLU A 114 -6.83 -2.42 -18.46
N LYS A 115 -5.73 -2.19 -19.16
CA LYS A 115 -4.66 -3.14 -19.45
C LYS A 115 -3.32 -2.65 -18.95
N VAL A 116 -2.32 -3.54 -18.87
CA VAL A 116 -0.98 -3.21 -18.37
C VAL A 116 -0.30 -2.10 -19.16
N SER A 117 -0.48 -2.02 -20.47
CA SER A 117 0.15 -0.99 -21.31
C SER A 117 -0.80 0.20 -21.50
N PRO A 118 -0.47 1.39 -20.95
CA PRO A 118 -1.28 2.59 -21.13
C PRO A 118 -1.23 3.06 -22.59
N SER A 119 -2.27 3.76 -23.05
CA SER A 119 -2.16 4.59 -24.24
C SER A 119 -1.22 5.78 -23.99
N ALA A 120 -0.79 6.48 -25.04
CA ALA A 120 0.04 7.68 -24.89
C ALA A 120 -0.65 8.76 -24.04
N GLU A 121 -1.97 8.94 -24.20
CA GLU A 121 -2.74 9.89 -23.40
C GLU A 121 -2.80 9.46 -21.92
N GLN A 122 -3.05 8.19 -21.65
CA GLN A 122 -3.08 7.66 -20.27
C GLN A 122 -1.70 7.79 -19.60
N LEU A 123 -0.63 7.54 -20.36
CA LEU A 123 0.75 7.69 -19.89
C LEU A 123 1.06 9.16 -19.57
N LYS A 124 0.67 10.09 -20.44
CA LYS A 124 0.82 11.54 -20.21
C LYS A 124 0.15 12.01 -18.92
N MET A 125 -0.97 11.40 -18.56
CA MET A 125 -1.74 11.73 -17.35
C MET A 125 -1.26 11.00 -16.09
N GLN A 126 -0.30 10.09 -16.20
CA GLN A 126 0.28 9.37 -15.08
C GLN A 126 1.08 10.32 -14.16
N LYS A 127 0.96 10.12 -12.85
CA LYS A 127 1.53 11.00 -11.82
C LYS A 127 2.81 10.45 -11.21
N ALA A 128 2.85 9.14 -11.02
CA ALA A 128 4.03 8.45 -10.56
C ALA A 128 3.98 6.98 -10.96
N GLU A 129 5.14 6.34 -10.94
CA GLU A 129 5.26 4.89 -11.00
C GLU A 129 6.29 4.39 -9.99
N TYR A 130 5.87 3.42 -9.19
CA TYR A 130 6.77 2.62 -8.37
C TYR A 130 6.97 1.26 -9.02
N LEU A 131 8.23 0.86 -9.19
CA LEU A 131 8.61 -0.47 -9.66
C LEU A 131 9.67 -1.07 -8.75
N PHE A 132 9.31 -2.19 -8.14
CA PHE A 132 10.22 -3.12 -7.50
C PHE A 132 10.26 -4.42 -8.31
N ASN A 133 11.44 -4.82 -8.75
CA ASN A 133 11.70 -6.09 -9.42
C ASN A 133 13.08 -6.59 -8.99
N ASN A 134 13.09 -7.52 -8.04
CA ASN A 134 14.30 -8.07 -7.43
C ASN A 134 15.16 -8.79 -8.48
N ALA A 135 14.56 -9.60 -9.34
CA ALA A 135 15.26 -10.31 -10.41
C ALA A 135 16.01 -9.39 -11.39
N ALA A 136 15.53 -8.16 -11.58
CA ALA A 136 16.17 -7.17 -12.44
C ALA A 136 17.04 -6.14 -11.67
N GLY A 137 17.14 -6.25 -10.34
CA GLY A 137 17.82 -5.26 -9.50
C GLY A 137 17.14 -3.88 -9.51
N ILE A 138 15.85 -3.79 -9.83
CA ILE A 138 15.12 -2.52 -9.96
C ILE A 138 14.37 -2.22 -8.66
N ARG A 139 14.59 -1.02 -8.13
CA ARG A 139 13.75 -0.39 -7.10
C ARG A 139 13.69 1.10 -7.40
N GLN A 140 12.66 1.52 -8.11
CA GLN A 140 12.57 2.87 -8.65
C GLN A 140 11.20 3.50 -8.38
N LEU A 141 11.22 4.79 -8.08
CA LEU A 141 10.04 5.65 -8.04
C LEU A 141 10.27 6.79 -9.04
N THR A 142 9.46 6.83 -10.09
CA THR A 142 9.45 7.93 -11.07
C THR A 142 8.28 8.84 -10.81
N TRP A 143 8.52 10.15 -10.91
CA TRP A 143 7.52 11.19 -10.76
C TRP A 143 7.24 11.83 -12.10
N SER A 144 5.99 12.20 -12.36
CA SER A 144 5.72 13.17 -13.42
C SER A 144 6.14 14.56 -12.98
N CYS A 145 6.47 15.41 -13.96
CA CYS A 145 6.86 16.79 -13.65
C CYS A 145 5.72 17.64 -13.07
N ALA A 146 4.48 17.14 -13.14
CA ALA A 146 3.35 17.76 -12.44
C ALA A 146 3.46 17.59 -10.92
N VAL A 147 3.96 16.44 -10.43
CA VAL A 147 4.08 16.13 -8.99
C VAL A 147 5.45 16.51 -8.42
N ASN A 148 6.51 16.36 -9.22
CA ASN A 148 7.86 16.80 -8.85
C ASN A 148 8.35 17.87 -9.84
N PRO A 149 8.36 19.17 -9.46
CA PRO A 149 8.75 20.24 -10.38
C PRO A 149 10.26 20.28 -10.69
N ASP A 150 11.09 19.51 -9.98
CA ASP A 150 12.50 19.36 -10.33
C ASP A 150 12.64 18.53 -11.61
N LYS A 151 13.02 19.20 -12.70
CA LYS A 151 13.21 18.62 -14.04
C LYS A 151 14.26 17.52 -14.09
N ASN A 152 15.20 17.48 -13.14
CA ASN A 152 16.21 16.44 -13.06
C ASN A 152 15.71 15.19 -12.31
N GLN A 153 14.53 15.26 -11.70
CA GLN A 153 13.96 14.22 -10.85
C GLN A 153 12.52 13.85 -11.25
N CYS A 154 12.13 14.20 -12.48
CA CYS A 154 10.82 13.90 -13.04
C CYS A 154 10.93 13.48 -14.50
N VAL A 155 9.88 12.83 -14.98
CA VAL A 155 9.71 12.42 -16.37
C VAL A 155 8.56 13.23 -16.97
N ASN A 156 8.78 13.75 -18.17
CA ASN A 156 7.69 14.19 -19.04
C ASN A 156 7.32 13.02 -19.94
N TYR A 157 6.05 12.63 -19.87
CA TYR A 157 5.46 11.54 -20.64
C TYR A 157 4.86 12.04 -21.95
#